data_AF-A0A3D5LIJ5-F1
#
_entry.id   AF-A0A3D5LIJ5-F1
#
_cell.length_a   1.000
_cell.length_b   1.000
_cell.length_c   1.000
_cell.angle_alpha   90.00
_cell.angle_beta   90.00
_cell.angle_gamma   90.00
#
_symmetry.space_group_name_H-M   'P 1'
#
loop_
_entity.id
_entity.type
_entity.pdbx_description
1 polymer ?
#
loop_
_entity_poly.entity_id
_entity_poly.type
_entity_poly.pdbx_seq_one_letter_code
_entity_poly.pdbx_strand_id
1 'polypeptide(L)'
;MKELILIAVGSAIVNNVVLSQFLGICPFLGVSKKTETAAGMGGAVVFVITISSFVTGLIYKYILANEYLLSKGIDLTYLQTIVFILVIAALVQFVEMFLKKSMPALYKSLGVYLPLITTNCAVLGVALTNVTKEYNILQGVVNGFATAFGFLIAIVIMAGLREKIEYNDIPKPFQGTAIVLITACLMSIAFMGFSGMI
;
A
#
# COMPACT_ATOMS: atom_id res chain seq x y z
N MET A 1 -4.77 -18.52 16.01
CA MET A 1 -5.67 -17.34 16.17
C MET A 1 -4.97 -16.15 16.83
N LYS A 2 -4.31 -16.30 17.99
CA LYS A 2 -3.57 -15.20 18.63
C LYS A 2 -2.49 -14.58 17.73
N GLU A 3 -1.69 -15.39 17.03
CA GLU A 3 -0.69 -14.89 16.06
C GLU A 3 -1.28 -14.11 14.88
N LEU A 4 -2.44 -14.51 14.35
CA LEU A 4 -3.08 -13.82 13.24
C LEU A 4 -3.58 -12.43 13.65
N ILE A 5 -4.07 -12.29 14.88
CA ILE A 5 -4.49 -11.01 15.45
C ILE A 5 -3.27 -10.15 15.76
N LEU A 6 -2.18 -10.73 16.26
CA LEU A 6 -0.93 -10.02 16.55
C LEU A 6 -0.24 -9.52 15.27
N ILE A 7 -0.27 -10.30 14.19
CA ILE A 7 0.18 -9.88 12.85
C ILE A 7 -0.73 -8.80 12.28
N ALA A 8 -2.06 -8.94 12.43
CA ALA A 8 -3.01 -7.94 11.92
C ALA A 8 -2.86 -6.59 12.64
N VAL A 9 -2.78 -6.59 13.97
CA VAL A 9 -2.58 -5.36 14.77
C VAL A 9 -1.17 -4.81 14.57
N GLY A 10 -0.16 -5.69 14.52
CA GLY A 10 1.24 -5.31 14.35
C GLY A 10 1.54 -4.72 12.98
N SER A 11 1.01 -5.27 11.89
CA SER A 11 1.22 -4.72 10.55
C SER A 11 0.30 -3.53 10.23
N ALA A 12 -0.90 -3.46 10.82
CA ALA A 12 -1.80 -2.32 10.60
C ALA A 12 -1.34 -1.06 11.36
N ILE A 13 -0.81 -1.21 12.58
CA ILE A 13 -0.55 -0.07 13.48
C ILE A 13 0.95 0.13 13.75
N VAL A 14 1.72 -0.94 13.98
CA VAL A 14 3.10 -0.84 14.50
C VAL A 14 4.16 -0.87 13.40
N ASN A 15 3.98 -1.66 12.34
CA ASN A 15 4.80 -1.69 11.13
C ASN A 15 4.10 -1.00 9.95
N ASN A 16 3.54 0.19 10.19
CA ASN A 16 2.85 0.93 9.14
C ASN A 16 3.82 1.26 7.99
N VAL A 17 3.58 0.68 6.82
CA VAL A 17 4.44 0.79 5.63
C VAL A 17 4.61 2.22 5.15
N VAL A 18 3.66 3.11 5.43
CA VAL A 18 3.74 4.54 5.04
C VAL A 18 4.56 5.37 6.01
N LEU A 19 4.42 5.14 7.32
CA LEU A 19 4.93 6.05 8.36
C LEU A 19 6.19 5.53 9.07
N SER A 20 6.39 4.22 9.07
CA SER A 20 7.58 3.55 9.63
C SER A 20 8.57 3.12 8.54
N GLN A 21 8.08 2.69 7.38
CA GLN A 21 8.93 2.23 6.27
C GLN A 21 9.05 3.22 5.10
N PHE A 22 8.32 4.35 5.14
CA PHE A 22 8.34 5.39 4.10
C PHE A 22 8.01 4.90 2.68
N LEU A 23 7.18 3.86 2.55
CA LEU A 23 6.72 3.31 1.27
C LEU A 23 5.36 3.91 0.87
N GLY A 24 5.18 4.18 -0.43
CA GLY A 24 3.89 4.66 -0.97
C GLY A 24 3.63 6.16 -0.81
N ILE A 25 4.70 6.96 -0.70
CA ILE A 25 4.61 8.42 -0.56
C ILE A 25 4.01 9.10 -1.82
N CYS A 26 4.21 8.53 -3.01
CA CYS A 26 3.75 9.11 -4.27
C CYS A 26 2.22 9.36 -4.32
N PRO A 27 1.35 8.36 -4.10
CA PRO A 27 -0.09 8.60 -4.02
C PRO A 27 -0.49 9.36 -2.74
N PHE A 28 0.28 9.21 -1.66
CA PHE A 28 0.04 9.89 -0.39
C PHE A 28 0.15 11.41 -0.54
N LEU A 29 1.13 11.94 -1.28
CA LEU A 29 1.26 13.38 -1.52
C LEU A 29 0.34 13.89 -2.64
N GLY A 30 0.08 13.05 -3.66
CA GLY A 30 -0.69 13.43 -4.84
C GLY A 30 -2.21 13.50 -4.64
N VAL A 31 -2.79 12.57 -3.87
CA VAL A 31 -4.26 12.37 -3.80
C VAL A 31 -4.88 12.77 -2.45
N SER A 32 -4.06 13.23 -1.49
CA SER A 32 -4.53 13.64 -0.14
C SER A 32 -5.14 15.04 -0.07
N LYS A 33 -5.54 15.66 -1.18
CA LYS A 33 -6.18 17.00 -1.11
C LYS A 33 -7.59 16.97 -0.55
N LYS A 34 -8.35 15.91 -0.85
CA LYS A 34 -9.73 15.74 -0.39
C LYS A 34 -9.88 14.39 0.29
N THR A 35 -10.66 14.34 1.36
CA THR A 35 -10.95 13.12 2.12
C THR A 35 -11.67 12.07 1.27
N GLU A 36 -12.63 12.47 0.44
CA GLU A 36 -13.35 11.58 -0.48
C GLU A 36 -12.43 10.88 -1.49
N THR A 37 -11.51 11.64 -2.11
CA THR A 37 -10.57 11.08 -3.09
C THR A 37 -9.50 10.21 -2.42
N ALA A 38 -9.03 10.60 -1.24
CA ALA A 38 -8.08 9.84 -0.46
C ALA A 38 -8.67 8.50 0.02
N ALA A 39 -9.92 8.49 0.49
CA ALA A 39 -10.63 7.28 0.89
C ALA A 39 -10.83 6.32 -0.30
N GLY A 40 -11.23 6.84 -1.46
CA GLY A 40 -11.36 6.05 -2.69
C GLY A 40 -10.02 5.44 -3.14
N MET A 41 -8.93 6.21 -3.08
CA MET A 41 -7.59 5.73 -3.40
C MET A 41 -7.13 4.66 -2.42
N GLY A 42 -7.31 4.90 -1.11
CA GLY A 42 -6.98 3.94 -0.06
C GLY A 42 -7.73 2.62 -0.24
N GLY A 43 -9.04 2.68 -0.52
CA GLY A 43 -9.85 1.48 -0.78
C GLY A 43 -9.37 0.67 -1.99
N ALA A 44 -9.02 1.35 -3.09
CA ALA A 44 -8.44 0.69 -4.27
C ALA A 44 -7.10 0.00 -3.95
N VAL A 45 -6.24 0.66 -3.18
CA VAL A 45 -4.95 0.09 -2.75
C VAL A 45 -5.15 -1.12 -1.82
N VAL A 46 -6.12 -1.06 -0.89
CA VAL A 46 -6.49 -2.21 -0.03
C VAL A 46 -6.88 -3.42 -0.86
N PHE A 47 -7.74 -3.21 -1.85
CA PHE A 47 -8.19 -4.28 -2.74
C PHE A 47 -7.04 -4.89 -3.54
N VAL A 48 -6.21 -4.04 -4.17
CA VAL A 48 -5.07 -4.50 -4.99
C VAL A 48 -4.03 -5.23 -4.14
N ILE A 49 -3.64 -4.70 -2.98
CA ILE A 49 -2.63 -5.33 -2.11
C ILE A 49 -3.12 -6.68 -1.57
N THR A 50 -4.40 -6.79 -1.19
CA THR A 50 -4.94 -8.03 -0.62
C THR A 50 -4.93 -9.15 -1.67
N ILE A 51 -5.40 -8.85 -2.88
CA ILE A 51 -5.43 -9.83 -3.98
C ILE A 51 -4.03 -10.11 -4.50
N SER A 52 -3.18 -9.09 -4.66
CA SER A 52 -1.81 -9.30 -5.12
C SER A 52 -1.05 -10.19 -4.14
N SER A 53 -1.20 -9.98 -2.82
CA SER A 53 -0.57 -10.82 -1.78
C SER A 53 -1.00 -12.29 -1.86
N PHE A 54 -2.27 -12.55 -2.20
CA PHE A 54 -2.76 -13.92 -2.41
C PHE A 54 -2.14 -14.56 -3.67
N VAL A 55 -2.19 -13.84 -4.80
CA VAL A 55 -1.75 -14.35 -6.11
C VAL A 55 -0.23 -14.50 -6.17
N THR A 56 0.53 -13.52 -5.67
CA THR A 56 1.99 -13.60 -5.63
C THR A 56 2.46 -14.67 -4.65
N GLY A 57 1.77 -14.88 -3.53
CA GLY A 57 2.04 -15.98 -2.60
C GLY A 57 1.85 -17.36 -3.24
N LEU A 58 0.79 -17.54 -4.04
CA LEU A 58 0.58 -18.76 -4.81
C LEU A 58 1.66 -18.96 -5.87
N ILE A 59 1.97 -17.93 -6.65
CA ILE A 59 2.98 -17.98 -7.71
C ILE A 59 4.36 -18.27 -7.12
N TYR A 60 4.70 -17.66 -5.98
CA TYR A 60 5.96 -17.94 -5.32
C TYR A 60 6.06 -19.40 -4.87
N LYS A 61 5.04 -19.91 -4.17
CA LYS A 61 5.04 -21.28 -3.65
C LYS A 61 5.00 -22.37 -4.72
N TYR A 62 4.24 -22.17 -5.80
CA TYR A 62 4.02 -23.20 -6.82
C TYR A 62 4.96 -23.10 -8.03
N ILE A 63 5.49 -21.92 -8.34
CA ILE A 63 6.31 -21.68 -9.53
C ILE A 63 7.76 -21.34 -9.17
N LEU A 64 7.99 -20.30 -8.35
CA LEU A 64 9.36 -19.78 -8.15
C LEU A 64 10.18 -20.56 -7.11
N ALA A 65 9.56 -21.01 -6.03
CA ALA A 65 10.19 -21.80 -4.97
C ALA A 65 9.87 -23.30 -5.12
N ASN A 66 9.59 -23.75 -6.34
CA ASN A 66 9.28 -25.15 -6.58
C ASN A 66 10.56 -25.99 -6.47
N GLU A 67 10.57 -26.89 -5.47
CA GLU A 67 11.66 -27.80 -5.14
C GLU A 67 12.12 -28.64 -6.35
N TYR A 68 11.20 -28.92 -7.29
CA TYR A 68 11.49 -29.65 -8.53
C TYR A 68 12.32 -28.84 -9.55
N LEU A 69 12.16 -27.51 -9.60
CA LEU A 69 12.97 -26.64 -10.47
C LEU A 69 14.36 -26.39 -9.88
N LEU A 70 14.42 -26.21 -8.55
CA LEU A 70 15.67 -26.05 -7.82
C LEU A 70 16.55 -27.31 -7.95
N SER A 71 15.94 -28.50 -7.86
CA SER A 71 16.63 -29.78 -8.10
C SER A 71 17.11 -29.97 -9.54
N LYS A 72 16.63 -29.17 -10.51
CA LYS A 72 17.10 -29.13 -11.90
C LYS A 72 18.18 -28.06 -12.15
N GLY A 73 18.61 -27.34 -11.12
CA GLY A 73 19.64 -26.29 -11.22
C GLY A 73 19.15 -24.97 -11.80
N ILE A 74 17.83 -24.72 -11.83
CA ILE A 74 17.25 -23.47 -12.33
C ILE A 74 16.70 -22.67 -11.14
N ASP A 75 17.48 -21.69 -10.67
CA ASP A 75 17.02 -20.71 -9.68
C ASP A 75 16.12 -19.67 -10.36
N LEU A 76 14.80 -19.77 -10.15
CA LEU A 76 13.83 -18.80 -10.68
C LEU A 76 13.53 -17.64 -9.71
N THR A 77 14.12 -17.67 -8.53
CA THR A 77 13.92 -16.69 -7.45
C THR A 77 14.35 -15.27 -7.85
N TYR A 78 15.34 -15.10 -8.73
CA TYR A 78 15.76 -13.77 -9.21
C TYR A 78 14.69 -13.04 -10.04
N LEU A 79 13.74 -13.78 -10.65
CA LEU A 79 12.65 -13.21 -11.46
C LEU A 79 11.47 -12.71 -10.62
N GLN A 80 11.47 -12.92 -9.30
CA GLN A 80 10.35 -12.61 -8.42
C GLN A 80 9.81 -11.19 -8.58
N THR A 81 10.70 -10.20 -8.64
CA THR A 81 10.31 -8.79 -8.73
C THR A 81 9.57 -8.50 -10.04
N ILE A 82 10.07 -9.03 -11.15
CA ILE A 82 9.45 -8.84 -12.48
C ILE A 82 8.07 -9.50 -12.52
N VAL A 83 7.98 -10.73 -12.01
CA VAL A 83 6.71 -11.47 -11.95
C VAL A 83 5.69 -10.74 -11.07
N PHE A 84 6.10 -10.23 -9.90
CA PHE A 84 5.20 -9.50 -9.02
C PHE A 84 4.70 -8.20 -9.65
N ILE A 85 5.58 -7.44 -10.32
CA ILE A 85 5.17 -6.22 -11.04
C ILE A 85 4.15 -6.56 -12.14
N LEU A 86 4.36 -7.62 -12.92
CA LEU A 86 3.41 -8.05 -13.95
C LEU A 86 2.04 -8.41 -13.38
N VAL A 87 2.01 -9.17 -12.28
CA VAL A 87 0.76 -9.54 -11.59
C VAL A 87 0.03 -8.30 -11.07
N ILE A 88 0.76 -7.38 -10.44
CA ILE A 88 0.19 -6.12 -9.93
C ILE A 88 -0.35 -5.27 -11.09
N ALA A 89 0.39 -5.15 -12.19
CA ALA A 89 -0.04 -4.39 -13.36
C ALA A 89 -1.35 -4.94 -13.96
N ALA A 90 -1.46 -6.27 -14.10
CA ALA A 90 -2.69 -6.90 -14.58
C ALA A 90 -3.88 -6.65 -13.64
N LEU A 91 -3.67 -6.73 -12.32
CA LEU A 91 -4.71 -6.47 -11.33
C LEU A 91 -5.16 -5.00 -11.32
N VAL A 92 -4.24 -4.05 -11.41
CA VAL A 92 -4.58 -2.63 -11.45
C VAL A 92 -5.34 -2.30 -12.74
N GLN A 93 -4.96 -2.89 -13.88
CA GLN A 93 -5.68 -2.72 -15.13
C GLN A 93 -7.14 -3.22 -15.02
N PHE A 94 -7.35 -4.35 -14.34
CA PHE A 94 -8.69 -4.85 -14.05
C PHE A 94 -9.49 -3.89 -13.16
N VAL A 95 -8.85 -3.35 -12.12
CA VAL A 95 -9.47 -2.35 -11.23
C VAL A 95 -9.81 -1.07 -11.98
N GLU A 96 -8.98 -0.64 -12.93
CA GLU A 96 -9.24 0.53 -13.78
C GLU A 96 -10.51 0.36 -14.61
N MET A 97 -10.64 -0.78 -15.29
CA MET A 97 -11.84 -1.13 -16.05
C MET A 97 -13.08 -1.21 -15.16
N PHE A 98 -12.94 -1.78 -13.96
CA PHE A 98 -14.03 -1.88 -12.99
C PHE A 98 -14.50 -0.51 -12.49
N LEU A 99 -13.57 0.38 -12.09
CA LEU A 99 -13.89 1.72 -11.61
C LEU A 99 -14.52 2.59 -12.70
N LYS A 100 -14.06 2.47 -13.94
CA LYS A 100 -14.63 3.19 -15.10
C LYS A 100 -16.12 2.84 -15.32
N LYS A 101 -16.51 1.60 -15.03
CA LYS A 101 -17.90 1.12 -15.21
C LYS A 101 -18.77 1.36 -13.97
N SER A 102 -18.27 1.06 -12.79
CA SER A 102 -19.07 1.07 -11.56
C SER A 102 -19.17 2.46 -10.92
N MET A 103 -18.12 3.29 -11.02
CA MET A 103 -18.00 4.56 -10.31
C MET A 103 -17.33 5.65 -11.17
N PRO A 104 -18.01 6.16 -12.20
CA PRO A 104 -17.43 7.13 -13.14
C PRO A 104 -17.03 8.46 -12.49
N ALA A 105 -17.68 8.86 -11.39
CA ALA A 105 -17.30 10.04 -10.62
C ALA A 105 -15.90 9.87 -10.00
N LEU A 106 -15.63 8.73 -9.36
CA LEU A 106 -14.33 8.43 -8.76
C LEU A 106 -13.25 8.27 -9.83
N TYR A 107 -13.56 7.62 -10.95
CA TYR A 107 -12.65 7.50 -12.09
C TYR A 107 -12.25 8.86 -12.67
N LYS A 108 -13.16 9.84 -12.76
CA LYS A 108 -12.80 11.20 -13.22
C LYS A 108 -11.82 11.90 -12.28
N SER A 109 -11.93 11.68 -10.97
CA SER A 109 -11.04 12.28 -9.98
C SER A 109 -9.70 11.56 -9.82
N LEU A 110 -9.70 10.23 -9.95
CA LEU A 110 -8.52 9.38 -9.70
C LEU A 110 -7.85 8.84 -10.97
N GLY A 111 -8.47 8.92 -12.16
CA GLY A 111 -8.05 8.20 -13.36
C GLY A 111 -6.56 8.36 -13.71
N VAL A 112 -6.01 9.56 -13.52
CA VAL A 112 -4.58 9.84 -13.76
C VAL A 112 -3.66 9.19 -12.71
N TYR A 113 -4.19 8.92 -11.52
CA TYR A 113 -3.47 8.32 -10.39
C TYR A 113 -3.59 6.79 -10.31
N LEU A 114 -4.49 6.16 -11.08
CA LEU A 114 -4.62 4.69 -11.11
C LEU A 114 -3.32 3.99 -11.55
N PRO A 115 -2.62 4.45 -12.61
CA PRO A 115 -1.30 3.92 -12.96
C PRO A 115 -0.24 4.11 -11.86
N LEU A 116 -0.40 5.04 -10.93
CA LEU A 116 0.51 5.16 -9.78
C LEU A 116 0.33 4.04 -8.76
N ILE A 117 -0.73 3.24 -8.84
CA ILE A 117 -0.89 2.04 -7.99
C ILE A 117 0.09 0.95 -8.43
N THR A 118 0.35 0.78 -9.73
CA THR A 118 1.26 -0.27 -10.23
C THR A 118 2.71 -0.03 -9.82
N THR A 119 3.12 1.24 -9.78
CA THR A 119 4.46 1.68 -9.37
C THR A 119 4.53 2.03 -7.88
N ASN A 120 3.49 1.72 -7.11
CA ASN A 120 3.48 2.02 -5.69
C ASN A 120 4.42 1.09 -4.93
N CYS A 121 5.42 1.70 -4.28
CA CYS A 121 6.42 1.03 -3.47
C CYS A 121 5.79 0.16 -2.36
N ALA A 122 4.67 0.60 -1.78
CA ALA A 122 3.97 -0.15 -0.74
C ALA A 122 3.38 -1.47 -1.27
N VAL A 123 2.85 -1.47 -2.49
CA VAL A 123 2.22 -2.67 -3.08
C VAL A 123 3.28 -3.74 -3.36
N LEU A 124 4.40 -3.34 -3.98
CA LEU A 124 5.51 -4.24 -4.24
C LEU A 124 6.21 -4.69 -2.94
N GLY A 125 6.43 -3.77 -2.01
CA GLY A 125 7.09 -4.03 -0.73
C GLY A 125 6.33 -5.04 0.13
N VAL A 126 5.01 -4.98 0.17
CA VAL A 126 4.18 -5.96 0.89
C VAL A 126 4.29 -7.35 0.25
N ALA A 127 4.22 -7.43 -1.09
CA ALA A 127 4.35 -8.69 -1.80
C ALA A 127 5.73 -9.35 -1.54
N LEU A 128 6.81 -8.57 -1.56
CA LEU A 128 8.15 -9.05 -1.23
C LEU A 128 8.28 -9.43 0.25
N THR A 129 7.75 -8.62 1.17
CA THR A 129 7.81 -8.90 2.62
C THR A 129 7.10 -10.19 2.98
N ASN A 130 5.96 -10.49 2.33
CA ASN A 130 5.24 -11.75 2.54
C ASN A 130 6.09 -12.97 2.18
N VAL A 131 6.91 -12.84 1.15
CA VAL A 131 7.80 -13.89 0.66
C VAL A 131 9.05 -14.00 1.53
N THR A 132 9.70 -12.88 1.85
CA THR A 132 10.91 -12.86 2.69
C THR A 132 10.64 -13.36 4.12
N LYS A 133 9.44 -13.14 4.65
CA LYS A 133 9.04 -13.64 5.97
C LYS A 133 8.47 -15.07 5.94
N GLU A 134 8.49 -15.72 4.78
CA GLU A 134 7.96 -17.08 4.57
C GLU A 134 6.52 -17.27 5.09
N TYR A 135 5.69 -16.24 4.96
CA TYR A 135 4.32 -16.33 5.44
C TYR A 135 3.52 -17.36 4.65
N ASN A 136 2.70 -18.13 5.35
CA ASN A 136 1.75 -19.02 4.71
C ASN A 136 0.70 -18.19 3.93
N ILE A 137 0.04 -18.76 2.92
CA ILE A 137 -0.87 -18.01 2.02
C ILE A 137 -1.90 -17.18 2.81
N LEU A 138 -2.49 -17.79 3.85
CA LEU A 138 -3.43 -17.14 4.76
C LEU A 138 -2.80 -16.00 5.58
N GLN A 139 -1.57 -16.19 6.08
CA GLN A 139 -0.85 -15.15 6.82
C GLN A 139 -0.45 -13.99 5.90
N GLY A 140 -0.05 -14.27 4.65
CA GLY A 140 0.30 -13.25 3.65
C GLY A 140 -0.89 -12.38 3.26
N VAL A 141 -2.08 -12.98 3.10
CA VAL A 141 -3.32 -12.21 2.83
C VAL A 141 -3.70 -11.33 4.01
N VAL A 142 -3.65 -11.87 5.24
CA VAL A 142 -3.96 -11.10 6.45
C VAL A 142 -2.96 -9.96 6.64
N ASN A 143 -1.66 -10.22 6.43
CA ASN A 143 -0.62 -9.20 6.48
C ASN A 143 -0.83 -8.13 5.41
N GLY A 144 -1.16 -8.53 4.17
CA GLY A 144 -1.43 -7.60 3.07
C GLY A 144 -2.64 -6.72 3.34
N PHE A 145 -3.74 -7.31 3.80
CA PHE A 145 -4.95 -6.57 4.18
C PHE A 145 -4.67 -5.59 5.33
N ALA A 146 -4.03 -6.06 6.40
CA ALA A 146 -3.70 -5.22 7.56
C ALA A 146 -2.81 -4.04 7.18
N THR A 147 -1.77 -4.30 6.38
CA THR A 147 -0.84 -3.26 5.92
C THR A 147 -1.53 -2.22 5.04
N ALA A 148 -2.36 -2.67 4.10
CA ALA A 148 -3.08 -1.78 3.22
C ALA A 148 -4.16 -0.98 3.96
N PHE A 149 -4.77 -1.56 4.99
CA PHE A 149 -5.68 -0.84 5.87
C PHE A 149 -4.95 0.26 6.66
N GLY A 150 -3.72 0.00 7.11
CA GLY A 150 -2.84 1.02 7.69
C GLY A 150 -2.52 2.17 6.72
N PHE A 151 -2.33 1.87 5.43
CA PHE A 151 -2.19 2.87 4.37
C PHE A 151 -3.48 3.71 4.21
N LEU A 152 -4.64 3.06 4.22
CA LEU A 152 -5.95 3.75 4.12
C LEU A 152 -6.15 4.72 5.29
N ILE A 153 -5.86 4.30 6.52
CA ILE A 153 -5.97 5.18 7.69
C ILE A 153 -5.02 6.37 7.54
N ALA A 154 -3.76 6.13 7.16
CA ALA A 154 -2.76 7.19 7.02
C ALA A 154 -3.17 8.23 5.96
N ILE A 155 -3.63 7.80 4.79
CA ILE A 155 -4.01 8.74 3.71
C ILE A 155 -5.27 9.53 4.04
N VAL A 156 -6.23 8.93 4.75
CA VAL A 156 -7.45 9.62 5.20
C VAL A 156 -7.14 10.66 6.27
N ILE A 157 -6.28 10.35 7.25
CA ILE A 157 -5.84 11.32 8.26
C ILE A 157 -5.10 12.48 7.59
N MET A 158 -4.21 12.18 6.64
CA MET A 158 -3.47 13.20 5.90
C MET A 158 -4.42 14.12 5.13
N ALA A 159 -5.45 13.56 4.49
CA ALA A 159 -6.43 14.35 3.76
C ALA A 159 -7.25 15.26 4.68
N GLY A 160 -7.70 14.74 5.82
CA GLY A 160 -8.42 15.55 6.80
C GLY A 160 -7.56 16.69 7.38
N LEU A 161 -6.26 16.44 7.63
CA LEU A 161 -5.34 17.49 8.04
C LEU A 161 -5.11 18.53 6.96
N ARG A 162 -4.98 18.12 5.69
CA ARG A 162 -4.81 19.04 4.55
C ARG A 162 -6.04 19.91 4.33
N GLU A 163 -7.25 19.35 4.38
CA GLU A 163 -8.50 20.12 4.31
C GLU A 163 -8.57 21.15 5.45
N LYS A 164 -8.21 20.76 6.67
CA LYS A 164 -8.22 21.68 7.82
C LYS A 164 -7.18 22.81 7.70
N ILE A 165 -6.01 22.51 7.14
CA ILE A 165 -4.92 23.48 6.96
C ILE A 165 -5.24 24.50 5.85
N GLU A 166 -6.04 24.12 4.86
CA GLU A 166 -6.47 25.02 3.79
C GLU A 166 -7.27 26.23 4.30
N TYR A 167 -7.94 26.10 5.45
CA TYR A 167 -8.66 27.19 6.11
C TYR A 167 -7.80 28.07 7.04
N ASN A 168 -6.51 27.76 7.21
CA ASN A 168 -5.61 28.51 8.09
C ASN A 168 -4.70 29.46 7.30
N ASP A 169 -4.28 30.55 7.94
CA ASP A 169 -3.30 31.48 7.36
C ASP A 169 -1.88 30.89 7.40
N ILE A 170 -1.46 30.32 6.27
CA ILE A 170 -0.11 29.78 6.08
C ILE A 170 0.76 30.85 5.41
N PRO A 171 1.98 31.13 5.93
CA PRO A 171 2.92 32.02 5.27
C PRO A 171 3.18 31.58 3.82
N LYS A 172 3.20 32.54 2.88
CA LYS A 172 3.36 32.27 1.43
C LYS A 172 4.47 31.27 1.07
N PRO A 173 5.66 31.25 1.72
CA PRO A 173 6.72 30.29 1.39
C PRO A 173 6.36 28.82 1.71
N PHE A 174 5.44 28.57 2.64
CA PHE A 174 5.10 27.23 3.10
C PHE A 174 3.86 26.65 2.39
N GLN A 175 3.20 27.41 1.54
CA GLN A 175 2.00 26.94 0.84
C GLN A 175 2.30 25.81 -0.15
N GLY A 176 1.32 24.94 -0.40
CA GLY A 176 1.46 23.83 -1.34
C GLY A 176 2.19 22.63 -0.75
N THR A 177 3.22 22.11 -1.43
CA THR A 177 3.89 20.85 -1.05
C THR A 177 4.72 20.98 0.23
N ALA A 178 5.21 22.17 0.56
CA ALA A 178 6.06 22.40 1.73
C ALA A 178 5.31 22.09 3.05
N ILE A 179 4.12 22.68 3.25
CA ILE A 179 3.30 22.39 4.45
C ILE A 179 2.89 20.91 4.51
N VAL A 180 2.68 20.28 3.35
CA VAL A 180 2.32 18.85 3.25
C VAL A 180 3.45 17.95 3.70
N LEU A 181 4.70 18.28 3.37
CA LEU A 181 5.85 17.54 3.86
C LEU A 181 6.06 17.74 5.36
N ILE A 182 5.84 18.97 5.86
CA ILE A 182 5.93 19.25 7.30
C ILE A 182 4.87 18.48 8.07
N THR A 183 3.62 18.46 7.59
CA THR A 183 2.54 17.71 8.25
C THR A 183 2.77 16.21 8.17
N ALA A 184 3.26 15.69 7.05
CA ALA A 184 3.66 14.29 6.93
C ALA A 184 4.79 13.92 7.90
N CYS A 185 5.77 14.82 8.11
CA CYS A 185 6.84 14.65 9.08
C CYS A 185 6.30 14.60 10.52
N LEU A 186 5.45 15.57 10.91
CA LEU A 186 4.81 15.60 12.22
C LEU A 186 3.93 14.37 12.47
N MET A 187 3.20 13.90 11.45
CA MET A 187 2.45 12.65 11.49
C MET A 187 3.38 11.44 11.69
N SER A 188 4.50 11.37 10.98
CA SER A 188 5.47 10.28 11.14
C SER A 188 6.03 10.24 12.56
N ILE A 189 6.36 11.38 13.16
CA ILE A 189 6.81 11.47 14.57
C ILE A 189 5.72 10.93 15.52
N ALA A 190 4.46 11.33 15.32
CA ALA A 190 3.35 10.84 16.14
C ALA A 190 3.16 9.33 16.03
N PHE A 191 3.32 8.76 14.82
CA PHE A 191 3.18 7.32 14.60
C PHE A 191 4.40 6.52 15.02
N MET A 192 5.60 7.09 15.04
CA MET A 192 6.79 6.45 15.63
C MET A 192 6.61 6.17 17.13
N GLY A 193 5.76 6.92 17.83
CA GLY A 193 5.37 6.61 19.22
C GLY A 193 4.71 5.24 19.39
N PHE A 194 4.12 4.67 18.33
CA PHE A 194 3.55 3.32 18.35
C PHE A 194 4.56 2.22 18.09
N SER A 195 5.79 2.54 17.68
CA SER A 195 6.84 1.57 17.37
C SER A 195 7.28 0.72 18.58
N GLY A 196 6.92 1.10 19.80
CA GLY A 196 7.25 0.38 21.04
C GLY A 196 6.10 -0.41 21.68
N MET A 197 4.95 -0.56 21.00
CA MET A 197 3.76 -1.22 21.58
C MET A 197 3.72 -2.76 21.46
N ILE A 198 4.77 -3.41 20.93
CA ILE A 198 4.85 -4.88 20.79
C ILE A 198 6.17 -5.38 21.35
#